data_AF-A0A396HGR1-F1
#
_entry.id   AF-A0A396HGR1-F1
#
_cell.length_a   1.000
_cell.length_b   1.000
_cell.length_c   1.000
_cell.angle_alpha   90.00
_cell.angle_beta   90.00
_cell.angle_gamma   90.00
#
_symmetry.space_group_name_H-M   'P 1'
#
loop_
_entity.id
_entity.type
_entity.pdbx_description
1 polymer ?
#
loop_
_entity_poly.entity_id
_entity_poly.type
_entity_poly.pdbx_seq_one_letter_code
_entity_poly.pdbx_strand_id
1 'polypeptide(L)'
;MKFREIDAQEEFEEILHKIKQEPFDCSKKDNCRCDDPADIEYDSTRTWVKYKPNIPKTPKGFKRISVLRDDYSKLDSYYITPTGKQLRSRNEIAAYLKDHPQPNGVSALDFDFSSPKVMQDTIPDIIVKQKDFANKKVKIAKDEV
;
A
#
# COMPACT_ATOMS: atom_id res chain seq x y z
N MET A 1 12.89 15.63 -7.55
CA MET A 1 11.52 15.15 -7.27
C MET A 1 11.24 15.47 -5.81
N LYS A 2 10.14 16.15 -5.51
CA LYS A 2 9.76 16.52 -4.12
C LYS A 2 8.62 15.60 -3.68
N PHE A 3 8.68 15.09 -2.45
CA PHE A 3 7.61 14.26 -1.90
C PHE A 3 6.68 15.13 -1.07
N ARG A 4 5.37 14.87 -1.21
CA ARG A 4 4.30 15.60 -0.54
C ARG A 4 3.52 14.64 0.34
N GLU A 5 3.19 15.08 1.55
CA GLU A 5 2.28 14.38 2.44
C GLU A 5 0.83 14.68 2.01
N ILE A 6 -0.03 13.66 2.05
CA ILE A 6 -1.45 13.78 1.74
C ILE A 6 -2.20 13.39 3.00
N ASP A 7 -2.98 14.32 3.55
CA ASP A 7 -3.53 14.19 4.90
C ASP A 7 -4.68 13.17 4.97
N ALA A 8 -5.47 13.07 3.89
CA ALA A 8 -6.61 12.17 3.80
C ALA A 8 -6.32 10.95 2.92
N GLN A 9 -6.68 9.76 3.41
CA GLN A 9 -6.54 8.52 2.64
C GLN A 9 -7.38 8.56 1.35
N GLU A 10 -8.58 9.14 1.43
CA GLU A 10 -9.50 9.26 0.29
C GLU A 10 -8.91 10.15 -0.82
N GLU A 11 -8.22 11.23 -0.45
CA GLU A 11 -7.53 12.09 -1.40
C GLU A 11 -6.35 11.35 -2.05
N PHE A 12 -5.57 10.62 -1.25
CA PHE A 12 -4.47 9.81 -1.76
C PHE A 12 -4.97 8.74 -2.75
N GLU A 13 -6.10 8.09 -2.45
CA GLU A 13 -6.73 7.11 -3.35
C GLU A 13 -7.27 7.76 -4.62
N GLU A 14 -7.84 8.96 -4.54
CA GLU A 14 -8.29 9.73 -5.71
C GLU A 14 -7.12 10.06 -6.65
N ILE A 15 -5.99 10.51 -6.09
CA ILE A 15 -4.76 10.79 -6.85
C ILE A 15 -4.30 9.51 -7.55
N LEU A 16 -4.18 8.39 -6.84
CA LEU A 16 -3.73 7.12 -7.43
C LEU A 16 -4.66 6.59 -8.52
N HIS A 17 -5.97 6.77 -8.33
CA HIS A 17 -6.99 6.36 -9.28
C HIS A 17 -6.87 7.14 -10.60
N LYS A 18 -6.59 8.45 -10.52
CA LYS A 18 -6.53 9.35 -11.67
C LYS A 18 -5.14 9.61 -12.23
N ILE A 19 -4.07 9.12 -11.60
CA ILE A 19 -2.70 9.58 -11.87
C ILE A 19 -2.24 9.49 -13.32
N LYS A 20 -2.79 8.59 -14.15
CA LYS A 20 -2.48 8.55 -15.58
C LYS A 20 -3.22 9.62 -16.38
N GLN A 21 -4.48 9.90 -16.05
CA GLN A 21 -5.29 10.90 -16.75
C GLN A 21 -4.96 12.31 -16.25
N GLU A 22 -4.74 12.44 -14.95
CA GLU A 22 -4.47 13.68 -14.24
C GLU A 22 -3.21 13.50 -13.38
N PRO A 23 -2.01 13.65 -13.97
CA PRO A 23 -0.76 13.60 -13.22
C PRO A 23 -0.79 14.53 -12.01
N PHE A 24 -0.18 14.10 -10.91
CA PHE A 24 -0.08 14.94 -9.72
C PHE A 24 1.08 15.93 -9.85
N ASP A 25 0.80 17.20 -9.59
CA ASP A 25 1.79 18.25 -9.48
C ASP A 25 1.51 19.13 -8.26
N CYS A 26 2.50 19.92 -7.86
CA CYS A 26 2.49 20.75 -6.67
C CYS A 26 1.33 21.76 -6.60
N SER A 27 0.74 22.19 -7.72
CA SER A 27 -0.39 23.11 -7.73
C SER A 27 -1.71 22.46 -7.29
N LYS A 28 -1.77 21.12 -7.28
CA LYS A 28 -2.95 20.35 -6.89
C LYS A 28 -3.07 20.11 -5.39
N LYS A 29 -2.03 20.42 -4.61
CA LYS A 29 -2.09 20.38 -3.15
C LYS A 29 -2.41 21.78 -2.64
N ASP A 30 -3.51 21.90 -1.90
CA ASP A 30 -3.90 23.16 -1.28
C ASP A 30 -2.78 23.67 -0.35
N ASN A 31 -2.58 24.99 -0.34
CA ASN A 31 -1.56 25.68 0.46
C ASN A 31 -0.10 25.22 0.20
N CYS A 32 0.19 24.62 -0.96
CA CYS A 32 1.53 24.21 -1.36
C CYS A 32 1.96 24.90 -2.65
N ARG A 33 3.18 25.43 -2.68
CA ARG A 33 3.84 25.94 -3.89
C ARG A 33 4.87 24.94 -4.40
N CYS A 34 5.14 25.02 -5.69
CA CYS A 34 6.14 24.16 -6.33
C CYS A 34 7.56 24.39 -5.81
N ASP A 35 7.85 25.62 -5.38
CA ASP A 35 9.16 26.01 -4.86
C ASP A 35 9.37 25.61 -3.40
N ASP A 36 8.29 25.33 -2.66
CA ASP A 36 8.37 24.89 -1.26
C ASP A 36 9.21 23.62 -1.13
N PRO A 37 10.02 23.46 -0.06
CA PRO A 37 10.82 22.25 0.18
C PRO A 37 9.92 21.02 0.25
N ALA A 38 10.47 19.82 0.06
CA ALA A 38 9.68 18.59 0.21
C ALA A 38 9.15 18.48 1.64
N ASP A 39 7.96 17.88 1.80
CA ASP A 39 7.37 17.66 3.12
C ASP A 39 8.14 16.57 3.87
N ILE A 40 8.69 15.62 3.09
CA ILE A 40 9.50 14.52 3.56
C ILE A 40 10.61 14.20 2.55
N GLU A 41 11.81 13.95 3.04
CA GLU A 41 12.97 13.61 2.21
C GLU A 41 13.04 12.11 1.94
N TYR A 42 13.34 11.73 0.71
CA TYR A 42 13.55 10.32 0.36
C TYR A 42 14.91 9.85 0.88
N ASP A 43 14.89 9.17 2.02
CA ASP A 43 16.04 8.59 2.68
C ASP A 43 15.73 7.20 3.27
N SER A 44 16.71 6.61 3.97
CA SER A 44 16.60 5.30 4.61
C SER A 44 16.09 5.38 6.06
N THR A 45 15.62 6.54 6.53
CA THR A 45 15.03 6.67 7.88
C THR A 45 13.65 6.00 7.96
N ARG A 46 13.02 5.76 6.81
CA ARG A 46 11.74 5.07 6.66
C ARG A 46 11.77 4.15 5.45
N THR A 47 10.93 3.12 5.45
CA THR A 47 10.74 2.28 4.28
C THR A 47 9.71 2.90 3.34
N TRP A 48 10.12 3.11 2.10
CA TRP A 48 9.30 3.69 1.05
C TRP A 48 8.61 2.61 0.22
N VAL A 49 7.44 2.97 -0.31
CA VAL A 49 6.67 2.10 -1.19
C VAL A 49 6.19 2.86 -2.41
N LYS A 50 6.08 2.15 -3.54
CA LYS A 50 5.58 2.69 -4.80
C LYS A 50 4.32 1.98 -5.23
N TYR A 51 3.21 2.71 -5.28
CA TYR A 51 1.95 2.22 -5.81
C TYR A 51 1.97 2.12 -7.33
N LYS A 52 1.20 1.17 -7.87
CA LYS A 52 0.89 1.15 -9.29
C LYS A 52 -0.13 2.26 -9.60
N PRO A 53 -0.12 2.82 -10.81
CA PRO A 53 -1.15 3.78 -11.22
C PRO A 53 -2.51 3.10 -11.46
N ASN A 54 -3.58 3.88 -11.40
CA ASN A 54 -4.97 3.46 -11.66
C ASN A 54 -5.47 2.36 -10.73
N ILE A 55 -5.11 2.46 -9.46
CA ILE A 55 -5.66 1.59 -8.42
C ILE A 55 -7.10 2.02 -8.17
N PRO A 56 -8.09 1.09 -8.19
CA PRO A 56 -9.46 1.39 -7.83
C PRO A 56 -9.55 1.99 -6.44
N LYS A 57 -10.44 2.98 -6.27
CA LYS A 57 -10.74 3.53 -4.95
C LYS A 57 -11.40 2.48 -4.08
N THR A 58 -11.19 2.57 -2.78
CA THR A 58 -11.89 1.74 -1.82
C THR A 58 -13.41 1.99 -1.91
N PRO A 59 -14.25 0.93 -2.00
CA PRO A 59 -15.69 1.10 -1.98
C PRO A 59 -16.18 1.83 -0.73
N LYS A 60 -17.18 2.71 -0.90
CA LYS A 60 -17.71 3.54 0.19
C LYS A 60 -18.15 2.69 1.39
N GLY A 61 -17.75 3.11 2.59
CA GLY A 61 -18.03 2.41 3.85
C GLY A 61 -16.97 1.38 4.23
N PHE A 62 -16.05 1.05 3.33
CA PHE A 62 -14.87 0.25 3.63
C PHE A 62 -13.65 1.17 3.76
N LYS A 63 -12.61 0.68 4.45
CA LYS A 63 -11.31 1.34 4.51
C LYS A 63 -10.21 0.34 4.15
N ARG A 64 -9.35 0.67 3.19
CA ARG A 64 -8.17 -0.13 2.90
C ARG A 64 -7.06 0.18 3.90
N ILE A 65 -6.38 -0.83 4.40
CA ILE A 65 -5.15 -0.68 5.18
C ILE A 65 -4.06 -1.55 4.57
N SER A 66 -2.81 -1.12 4.68
CA SER A 66 -1.65 -1.89 4.21
C SER A 66 -0.71 -2.14 5.38
N VAL A 67 -0.30 -3.40 5.53
CA VAL A 67 0.58 -3.84 6.63
C VAL A 67 1.87 -4.36 6.01
N LEU A 68 2.99 -3.74 6.36
CA LEU A 68 4.32 -4.21 5.97
C LEU A 68 4.64 -5.47 6.78
N ARG A 69 5.11 -6.52 6.11
CA ARG A 69 5.60 -7.72 6.79
C ARG A 69 6.88 -7.43 7.59
N ASP A 70 7.09 -8.18 8.65
CA ASP A 70 8.29 -8.07 9.50
C ASP A 70 9.60 -8.31 8.73
N ASP A 71 9.53 -9.09 7.66
CA ASP A 71 10.66 -9.33 6.76
C ASP A 71 10.79 -8.27 5.66
N TYR A 72 9.98 -7.21 5.64
CA TYR A 72 10.02 -6.15 4.63
C TYR A 72 9.88 -6.64 3.17
N SER A 73 9.37 -7.86 2.96
CA SER A 73 9.25 -8.45 1.62
C SER A 73 8.15 -7.80 0.79
N LYS A 74 7.02 -7.47 1.42
CA LYS A 74 5.86 -6.82 0.79
C LYS A 74 4.90 -6.21 1.82
N LEU A 75 3.99 -5.37 1.34
CA LEU A 75 2.81 -4.96 2.08
C LEU A 75 1.63 -5.87 1.73
N ASP A 76 0.93 -6.37 2.73
CA ASP A 76 -0.34 -7.05 2.54
C ASP A 76 -1.49 -6.04 2.70
N SER A 77 -2.43 -6.04 1.75
CA SER A 77 -3.62 -5.18 1.76
C SER A 77 -4.77 -5.86 2.46
N TYR A 78 -5.46 -5.12 3.33
CA TYR A 78 -6.66 -5.56 4.02
C TYR A 78 -7.76 -4.50 3.87
N TYR A 79 -8.99 -4.91 4.09
CA TYR A 79 -10.13 -4.02 4.12
C TYR A 79 -10.84 -4.14 5.46
N ILE A 80 -11.11 -2.99 6.07
CA ILE A 80 -11.97 -2.85 7.24
C ILE A 80 -13.39 -2.61 6.73
N THR A 81 -14.33 -3.45 7.17
CA THR A 81 -15.75 -3.35 6.84
C THR A 81 -16.41 -2.19 7.58
N PRO A 82 -17.64 -1.78 7.18
CA PRO A 82 -18.44 -0.82 7.96
C PRO A 82 -18.65 -1.23 9.43
N THR A 83 -18.58 -2.53 9.72
CA THR A 83 -18.71 -3.10 11.08
C THR A 83 -17.38 -3.23 11.83
N GLY A 84 -16.27 -2.78 11.22
CA GLY A 84 -14.93 -2.83 11.82
C GLY A 84 -14.18 -4.17 11.63
N LYS A 85 -14.76 -5.14 10.93
CA LYS A 85 -14.10 -6.44 10.67
C LYS A 85 -13.02 -6.28 9.61
N GLN A 86 -11.82 -6.81 9.89
CA GLN A 86 -10.73 -6.85 8.94
C GLN A 86 -10.82 -8.09 8.04
N LEU A 87 -10.74 -7.88 6.73
CA LEU A 87 -10.80 -8.92 5.69
C LEU A 87 -9.53 -8.86 4.84
N ARG A 88 -8.95 -10.01 4.53
CA ARG A 88 -7.62 -10.14 3.88
C ARG A 88 -7.67 -10.71 2.47
N SER A 89 -8.86 -11.06 1.97
CA SER A 89 -8.99 -11.65 0.64
C SER A 89 -10.31 -11.32 -0.03
N ARG A 90 -10.34 -11.45 -1.35
CA ARG A 90 -11.55 -11.30 -2.16
C ARG A 90 -12.64 -12.31 -1.76
N ASN A 91 -12.25 -13.53 -1.38
CA ASN A 91 -13.20 -14.56 -0.95
C ASN A 91 -13.89 -14.18 0.37
N GLU A 92 -13.13 -13.62 1.31
CA GLU A 92 -13.69 -13.11 2.57
C GLU A 92 -14.61 -11.92 2.34
N ILE A 93 -14.27 -11.03 1.40
CA ILE A 93 -15.15 -9.93 0.98
C ILE A 93 -16.44 -10.47 0.37
N ALA A 94 -16.36 -11.44 -0.54
CA ALA A 94 -17.53 -12.04 -1.17
C ALA A 94 -18.45 -12.70 -0.12
N ALA A 95 -17.88 -13.43 0.83
CA ALA A 95 -18.63 -14.01 1.94
C ALA A 95 -19.29 -12.93 2.81
N TYR A 96 -18.55 -11.87 3.16
CA TYR A 96 -19.07 -10.75 3.94
C TYR A 96 -20.24 -10.05 3.23
N LEU A 97 -20.11 -9.76 1.93
CA LEU A 97 -21.15 -9.08 1.15
C LEU A 97 -22.41 -9.92 0.98
N LYS A 98 -22.29 -11.25 0.96
CA LYS A 98 -23.44 -12.17 0.95
C LYS A 98 -24.24 -12.07 2.24
N ASP A 99 -23.55 -11.98 3.38
CA ASP A 99 -24.17 -11.89 4.70
C ASP A 99 -24.62 -10.45 5.05
N HIS A 100 -24.01 -9.44 4.41
CA HIS A 100 -24.27 -8.02 4.62
C HIS A 100 -24.48 -7.29 3.27
N PRO A 101 -25.65 -7.48 2.62
CA PRO A 101 -25.93 -6.87 1.33
C PRO A 101 -25.79 -5.35 1.39
N GLN A 102 -24.95 -4.78 0.53
CA GLN A 102 -24.72 -3.35 0.49
C GLN A 102 -25.77 -2.66 -0.39
N PRO A 103 -26.37 -1.53 0.04
CA PRO A 103 -27.39 -0.82 -0.74
C PRO A 103 -26.87 -0.31 -2.09
N ASN A 104 -25.55 -0.18 -2.24
CA ASN A 104 -24.90 0.40 -3.42
C ASN A 104 -24.44 -0.65 -4.46
N GLY A 105 -24.77 -1.93 -4.27
CA GLY A 105 -24.41 -2.99 -5.22
C GLY A 105 -22.90 -3.29 -5.32
N VAL A 106 -22.14 -3.00 -4.27
CA VAL A 106 -20.68 -3.25 -4.21
C VAL A 106 -20.40 -4.73 -4.46
N SER A 107 -19.45 -5.02 -5.35
CA SER A 107 -18.98 -6.35 -5.70
C SER A 107 -17.60 -6.63 -5.09
N ALA A 108 -17.29 -7.92 -4.88
CA ALA A 108 -15.95 -8.34 -4.46
C ALA A 108 -14.85 -7.99 -5.49
N LEU A 109 -15.22 -7.73 -6.74
CA LEU A 109 -14.30 -7.29 -7.80
C LEU A 109 -13.88 -5.83 -7.65
N ASP A 110 -14.63 -5.01 -6.91
CA ASP A 110 -14.31 -3.61 -6.65
C ASP A 110 -13.16 -3.44 -5.64
N PHE A 111 -12.70 -4.55 -5.03
CA PHE A 111 -11.62 -4.57 -4.06
C PHE A 111 -10.31 -5.02 -4.70
N ASP A 112 -9.30 -4.14 -4.60
CA ASP A 112 -7.95 -4.35 -5.10
C ASP A 112 -6.97 -4.70 -3.97
N PHE A 113 -6.45 -5.93 -4.04
CA PHE A 113 -5.46 -6.44 -3.08
C PHE A 113 -4.03 -6.31 -3.61
N SER A 114 -3.79 -5.47 -4.63
CA SER A 114 -2.45 -5.28 -5.16
C SER A 114 -1.54 -4.63 -4.11
N SER A 115 -0.33 -5.19 -3.96
CA SER A 115 0.68 -4.68 -3.03
C SER A 115 1.52 -3.60 -3.71
N PRO A 116 1.75 -2.44 -3.07
CA PRO A 116 2.75 -1.51 -3.54
C PRO A 116 4.14 -2.14 -3.47
N LYS A 117 5.04 -1.71 -4.35
CA LYS A 117 6.42 -2.21 -4.39
C LYS A 117 7.22 -1.57 -3.26
N VAL A 118 7.82 -2.39 -2.39
CA VAL A 118 8.79 -1.92 -1.38
C VAL A 118 10.08 -1.49 -2.07
N MET A 119 10.57 -0.29 -1.72
CA MET A 119 11.82 0.27 -2.22
C MET A 119 12.99 -0.31 -1.40
N GLN A 120 13.70 -1.28 -1.98
CA GLN A 120 14.69 -2.10 -1.25
C GLN A 120 15.86 -1.28 -0.69
N ASP A 121 16.22 -0.19 -1.36
CA ASP A 121 17.23 0.80 -0.95
C ASP A 121 16.86 1.56 0.32
N THR A 122 15.63 1.42 0.81
CA THR A 122 15.10 2.10 2.00
C THR A 122 14.77 1.13 3.14
N ILE A 123 15.12 -0.14 2.99
CA ILE A 123 14.99 -1.14 4.06
C ILE A 123 16.19 -1.00 5.00
N PRO A 124 16.00 -1.01 6.34
CA PRO A 124 17.11 -0.95 7.28
C PRO A 124 18.13 -2.06 7.06
N ASP A 125 19.43 -1.72 7.03
CA ASP A 125 20.55 -2.64 6.78
C ASP A 125 20.55 -3.88 7.68
N ILE A 126 20.08 -3.74 8.93
CA ILE A 126 19.99 -4.84 9.90
C ILE A 126 19.10 -5.95 9.35
N ILE A 127 17.96 -5.59 8.73
CA ILE A 127 17.01 -6.53 8.15
C ILE A 127 17.60 -7.19 6.89
N VAL A 128 18.28 -6.41 6.04
CA VAL A 128 18.94 -6.93 4.84
C VAL A 128 19.99 -7.99 5.21
N LYS A 129 20.86 -7.68 6.18
CA LYS A 129 21.87 -8.62 6.67
C LYS A 129 21.23 -9.89 7.24
N GLN A 130 20.18 -9.77 8.05
CA GLN A 130 19.46 -10.94 8.59
C GLN A 130 18.92 -11.86 7.48
N LYS A 131 18.36 -11.29 6.40
CA LYS A 131 17.93 -12.07 5.24
C LYS A 131 19.08 -12.80 4.56
N ASP A 132 20.20 -12.12 4.34
CA ASP A 132 21.38 -12.72 3.70
C ASP A 132 21.92 -13.88 4.53
N PHE A 133 21.99 -13.72 5.85
CA PHE A 133 22.38 -14.79 6.77
C PHE A 133 21.40 -15.98 6.73
N ALA A 134 20.09 -15.72 6.73
CA ALA A 134 19.07 -16.77 6.65
C ALA A 134 19.16 -17.54 5.31
N ASN A 135 19.28 -16.82 4.19
CA ASN A 135 19.44 -17.42 2.85
C ASN A 135 20.72 -18.26 2.75
N LYS A 136 21.83 -17.79 3.34
CA LYS A 136 23.08 -18.56 3.39
C LYS A 136 22.93 -19.87 4.16
N LYS A 137 22.23 -19.86 5.31
CA LYS A 137 21.93 -21.09 6.08
C LYS A 137 21.07 -22.08 5.30
N VAL A 138 20.01 -21.60 4.63
CA VAL A 138 19.14 -22.45 3.80
C VAL A 138 19.91 -23.09 2.64
N LYS A 139 20.83 -22.34 2.02
CA LYS A 139 21.66 -22.88 0.93
C LYS A 139 22.58 -23.99 1.42
N ILE A 140 23.27 -23.78 2.54
CA ILE A 140 24.15 -24.80 3.15
C ILE A 140 23.37 -26.09 3.43
N ALA A 141 22.18 -25.99 4.02
CA ALA A 141 21.36 -27.17 4.34
C ALA A 141 20.84 -27.94 3.10
N LYS A 142 20.80 -27.31 1.92
CA LYS A 142 20.40 -27.97 0.67
C LYS A 142 21.56 -28.65 -0.05
N ASP A 143 22.78 -28.17 0.17
CA ASP A 143 23.99 -28.75 -0.43
C ASP A 143 24.50 -29.98 0.37
N GLU A 144 23.95 -30.22 1.57
CA GLU A 144 24.27 -31.35 2.46
C GLU A 144 23.28 -32.55 2.33
N VAL A 145 22.35 -32.53 1.37
CA VAL A 145 21.33 -33.60 1.13
C VAL A 145 21.48 -34.24 -0.23
#